data_AF-A0A7K7TVS1-F1
#
_entry.id   AF-A0A7K7TVS1-F1
#
_cell.length_a   1.000
_cell.length_b   1.000
_cell.length_c   1.000
_cell.angle_alpha   90.00
_cell.angle_beta   90.00
_cell.angle_gamma   90.00
#
_symmetry.space_group_name_H-M   'P 1'
#
loop_
_entity.id
_entity.type
_entity.pdbx_description
1 polymer ?
#
loop_
_entity_poly.entity_id
_entity_poly.type
_entity_poly.pdbx_seq_one_letter_code
_entity_poly.pdbx_strand_id
1 'polypeptide(L)'
;MEEESMEEEGGGGGCEAMMDDQNHNNWGAGGYGRPLLGPAAAPLGALEGENNIFLACTPTSAAASFLSWHSDVVGLAVELGEQFCLFLVVMNVITIEDYKSTYWPKLDSAIDQLLTQSPGDYIPISYEQIYSCVYKCVCQQHSEQMYSDLIKKITNHLERVSKELQASPPDLYIERFNIALGQYMGALQSIVPLFIYMNKFYIETKLNRDLKDDLIKLFTEHVAEKHIYNLMPLLLEAQSTPFQITPSTMANIVKGLYTLRPEWVQMAPALFSKFIPNILPPAVESELQEYAAQDQKLQRELMQNGFAR
;
A
#
# COMPACT_ATOMS: atom_id res chain seq x y z
N MET A 1 37.52 -13.33 -56.65
CA MET A 1 37.24 -12.83 -58.01
C MET A 1 35.73 -12.85 -58.15
N GLU A 2 34.96 -11.79 -58.20
CA GLU A 2 35.06 -10.32 -58.28
C GLU A 2 33.65 -9.87 -57.78
N GLU A 3 33.50 -8.90 -56.86
CA GLU A 3 33.22 -7.46 -57.15
C GLU A 3 31.97 -7.29 -58.06
N GLU A 4 30.89 -6.54 -57.76
CA GLU A 4 30.64 -5.22 -57.16
C GLU A 4 29.11 -5.10 -56.89
N SER A 5 28.63 -4.55 -55.77
CA SER A 5 28.24 -3.13 -55.53
C SER A 5 26.89 -2.70 -56.13
N MET A 6 25.95 -2.27 -55.27
CA MET A 6 25.15 -1.05 -55.47
C MET A 6 24.49 -0.60 -54.15
N GLU A 7 24.81 0.64 -53.79
CA GLU A 7 24.30 1.43 -52.66
C GLU A 7 23.01 2.19 -53.05
N GLU A 8 22.19 2.54 -52.05
CA GLU A 8 21.54 3.86 -51.81
C GLU A 8 20.58 3.68 -50.61
N GLU A 9 20.91 4.15 -49.40
CA GLU A 9 20.81 5.52 -48.86
C GLU A 9 19.39 6.13 -48.81
N GLY A 10 19.01 6.61 -47.62
CA GLY A 10 18.04 7.71 -47.48
C GLY A 10 17.04 7.56 -46.34
N GLY A 11 17.36 8.08 -45.14
CA GLY A 11 16.37 8.28 -44.08
C GLY A 11 16.98 8.65 -42.73
N GLY A 12 17.50 9.87 -42.60
CA GLY A 12 18.04 10.40 -41.35
C GLY A 12 16.99 10.85 -40.32
N GLY A 13 17.49 11.20 -39.13
CA GLY A 13 16.75 11.75 -37.99
C GLY A 13 16.47 10.67 -36.96
N GLY A 14 17.14 10.63 -35.80
CA GLY A 14 17.19 11.72 -34.83
C GLY A 14 16.52 11.19 -33.57
N CYS A 15 17.34 10.90 -32.57
CA CYS A 15 16.98 10.46 -31.24
C CYS A 15 15.93 11.38 -30.59
N GLU A 16 14.84 10.80 -30.09
CA GLU A 16 14.13 11.35 -28.94
C GLU A 16 13.45 10.23 -28.16
N ALA A 17 13.90 10.12 -26.91
CA ALA A 17 13.40 9.21 -25.90
C ALA A 17 12.01 9.66 -25.45
N MET A 18 11.05 8.74 -25.46
CA MET A 18 9.86 8.85 -24.60
C MET A 18 9.68 7.48 -23.93
N MET A 19 10.35 7.31 -22.80
CA MET A 19 10.01 6.25 -21.84
C MET A 19 8.73 6.69 -21.14
N ASP A 20 7.60 6.11 -21.56
CA ASP A 20 6.32 6.21 -20.87
C ASP A 20 6.38 5.38 -19.57
N ASP A 21 6.91 5.96 -18.50
CA ASP A 21 6.77 5.44 -17.14
C ASP A 21 5.43 5.89 -16.55
N GLN A 22 4.35 5.23 -16.97
CA GLN A 22 3.06 5.32 -16.28
C GLN A 22 3.02 4.31 -15.12
N ASN A 23 3.57 4.69 -13.98
CA ASN A 23 3.36 3.98 -12.71
C ASN A 23 2.52 4.83 -11.76
N HIS A 24 1.20 4.62 -11.79
CA HIS A 24 0.26 5.18 -10.82
C HIS A 24 0.25 4.34 -9.53
N ASN A 25 1.16 4.65 -8.61
CA ASN A 25 1.05 4.23 -7.21
C ASN A 25 0.53 5.39 -6.37
N ASN A 26 -0.79 5.60 -6.40
CA ASN A 26 -1.48 6.57 -5.56
C ASN A 26 -1.60 6.03 -4.12
N TRP A 27 -0.57 6.26 -3.32
CA TRP A 27 -0.59 5.99 -1.88
C TRP A 27 -0.26 7.29 -1.13
N GLY A 28 -1.31 7.94 -0.61
CA GLY A 28 -1.17 8.99 0.40
C GLY A 28 -2.15 10.16 0.25
N ALA A 29 -3.29 10.10 0.94
CA ALA A 29 -4.02 11.30 1.33
C ALA A 29 -4.85 11.02 2.58
N GLY A 30 -4.40 11.52 3.72
CA GLY A 30 -5.09 11.40 5.01
C GLY A 30 -4.26 12.02 6.12
N GLY A 31 -4.06 13.34 6.08
CA GLY A 31 -3.29 14.08 7.08
C GLY A 31 -4.02 15.34 7.50
N TYR A 32 -4.51 15.31 8.73
CA TYR A 32 -5.20 16.39 9.44
C TYR A 32 -4.33 17.64 9.60
N GLY A 33 -4.94 18.82 9.46
CA GLY A 33 -4.27 20.10 9.68
C GLY A 33 -5.25 21.23 9.88
N ARG A 34 -5.66 21.43 11.12
CA ARG A 34 -6.47 22.57 11.61
C ARG A 34 -5.54 23.77 11.84
N PRO A 35 -5.90 25.01 11.47
CA PRO A 35 -5.33 26.19 12.12
C PRO A 35 -6.38 26.93 12.96
N LEU A 36 -5.97 27.26 14.20
CA LEU A 36 -6.62 28.22 15.08
C LEU A 36 -5.94 29.59 14.93
N LEU A 37 -6.72 30.67 14.79
CA LEU A 37 -6.72 31.90 15.62
C LEU A 37 -7.43 33.06 14.87
N GLY A 38 -8.43 33.68 15.52
CA GLY A 38 -9.20 34.86 15.04
C GLY A 38 -8.49 36.19 15.33
N PRO A 39 -9.19 37.32 15.63
CA PRO A 39 -10.61 37.66 15.49
C PRO A 39 -10.84 39.00 14.73
N ALA A 40 -12.00 39.23 14.10
CA ALA A 40 -12.56 40.59 13.92
C ALA A 40 -13.96 40.59 13.29
N ALA A 41 -14.89 41.22 14.02
CA ALA A 41 -16.04 42.02 13.61
C ALA A 41 -16.88 41.63 12.36
N ALA A 42 -18.15 41.28 12.63
CA ALA A 42 -19.25 41.40 11.67
C ALA A 42 -19.48 42.86 11.24
N PRO A 43 -20.09 43.11 10.06
CA PRO A 43 -21.55 43.20 10.04
C PRO A 43 -22.24 42.55 8.82
N LEU A 44 -23.53 42.32 9.03
CA LEU A 44 -24.56 41.87 8.09
C LEU A 44 -24.70 42.73 6.83
N GLY A 45 -25.08 42.10 5.70
CA GLY A 45 -25.72 42.76 4.56
C GLY A 45 -25.69 41.95 3.26
N ALA A 46 -26.85 41.45 2.85
CA ALA A 46 -27.14 40.57 1.70
C ALA A 46 -26.66 41.05 0.30
N LEU A 47 -26.42 40.10 -0.62
CA LEU A 47 -27.26 39.83 -1.83
C LEU A 47 -26.56 38.88 -2.85
N GLU A 48 -27.35 37.89 -3.28
CA GLU A 48 -27.48 37.32 -4.65
C GLU A 48 -26.41 36.39 -5.30
N GLY A 49 -26.88 35.22 -5.74
CA GLY A 49 -26.62 34.72 -7.10
C GLY A 49 -25.82 33.42 -7.25
N GLU A 50 -26.41 32.25 -6.95
CA GLU A 50 -25.87 30.96 -7.39
C GLU A 50 -26.21 30.70 -8.87
N ASN A 51 -25.18 30.76 -9.73
CA ASN A 51 -25.21 30.25 -11.08
C ASN A 51 -24.66 28.82 -11.12
N ASN A 52 -25.46 27.96 -11.74
CA ASN A 52 -25.20 26.57 -12.06
C ASN A 52 -24.45 26.45 -13.41
N ILE A 53 -23.89 25.26 -13.65
CA ILE A 53 -23.51 24.62 -14.94
C ILE A 53 -22.02 24.67 -15.38
N PHE A 54 -21.30 23.61 -14.97
CA PHE A 54 -20.75 22.51 -15.81
C PHE A 54 -19.85 22.76 -17.05
N LEU A 55 -18.62 22.22 -17.01
CA LEU A 55 -17.95 21.36 -18.03
C LEU A 55 -16.54 20.99 -17.48
N ALA A 56 -16.32 19.81 -16.90
CA ALA A 56 -16.05 18.50 -17.52
C ALA A 56 -14.54 18.18 -17.66
N CYS A 57 -14.04 17.32 -16.76
CA CYS A 57 -12.94 16.38 -17.03
C CYS A 57 -13.38 15.01 -16.49
N THR A 58 -13.35 14.02 -17.37
CA THR A 58 -13.93 12.68 -17.23
C THR A 58 -13.14 11.78 -16.27
N PRO A 59 -13.79 11.03 -15.37
CA PRO A 59 -13.13 9.97 -14.61
C PRO A 59 -13.11 8.65 -15.40
N THR A 60 -11.94 8.04 -15.48
CA THR A 60 -11.70 6.72 -16.08
C THR A 60 -12.54 5.64 -15.38
N SER A 61 -13.29 4.90 -16.19
CA SER A 61 -14.54 4.19 -15.90
C SER A 61 -14.50 2.93 -15.01
N ALA A 62 -13.38 2.54 -14.40
CA ALA A 62 -13.30 1.20 -13.78
C ALA A 62 -13.40 1.17 -12.23
N ALA A 63 -12.86 2.16 -11.52
CA ALA A 63 -12.77 2.12 -10.05
C ALA A 63 -13.87 2.91 -9.33
N ALA A 64 -14.45 3.93 -9.97
CA ALA A 64 -15.48 4.77 -9.35
C ALA A 64 -16.83 4.05 -9.19
N SER A 65 -17.08 3.01 -10.00
CA SER A 65 -18.34 2.26 -9.96
C SER A 65 -18.44 1.28 -8.80
N PHE A 66 -17.31 0.87 -8.19
CA PHE A 66 -17.31 -0.16 -7.15
C PHE A 66 -17.55 0.42 -5.74
N LEU A 67 -17.11 1.66 -5.48
CA LEU A 67 -17.25 2.29 -4.15
C LEU A 67 -18.59 3.01 -3.96
N SER A 68 -19.20 3.52 -5.03
CA SER A 68 -20.50 4.23 -4.97
C SER A 68 -21.67 3.27 -4.65
N TRP A 69 -21.61 2.02 -5.09
CA TRP A 69 -22.66 1.02 -4.81
C TRP A 69 -22.59 0.42 -3.39
N HIS A 70 -21.43 0.42 -2.73
CA HIS A 70 -21.25 -0.30 -1.47
C HIS A 70 -21.67 0.47 -0.22
N SER A 71 -21.72 1.82 -0.24
CA SER A 71 -22.21 2.59 0.92
C SER A 71 -23.70 2.37 1.18
N ASP A 72 -24.51 2.26 0.13
CA ASP A 72 -25.96 2.09 0.25
C ASP A 72 -26.37 0.61 0.45
N VAL A 73 -25.59 -0.35 -0.06
CA VAL A 73 -25.88 -1.79 0.10
C VAL A 73 -25.44 -2.33 1.47
N VAL A 74 -24.33 -1.83 2.03
CA VAL A 74 -23.88 -2.22 3.38
C VAL A 74 -24.81 -1.62 4.45
N GLY A 75 -25.36 -0.42 4.22
CA GLY A 75 -26.38 0.18 5.09
C GLY A 75 -27.67 -0.65 5.16
N LEU A 76 -28.18 -1.11 4.01
CA LEU A 76 -29.40 -1.93 3.97
C LEU A 76 -29.22 -3.38 4.48
N ALA A 77 -28.03 -3.96 4.33
CA ALA A 77 -27.77 -5.33 4.78
C ALA A 77 -27.66 -5.45 6.31
N VAL A 78 -27.27 -4.38 7.00
CA VAL A 78 -27.16 -4.35 8.47
C VAL A 78 -28.54 -4.23 9.14
N GLU A 79 -29.50 -3.51 8.54
CA GLU A 79 -30.87 -3.40 9.09
C GLU A 79 -31.76 -4.62 8.85
N LEU A 80 -31.43 -5.48 7.87
CA LEU A 80 -32.20 -6.69 7.53
C LEU A 80 -31.53 -8.01 7.97
N GLY A 81 -30.36 -7.92 8.62
CA GLY A 81 -29.49 -9.07 8.94
C GLY A 81 -30.13 -10.13 9.83
N GLU A 82 -31.01 -9.77 10.77
CA GLU A 82 -31.65 -10.73 11.67
C GLU A 82 -32.65 -11.65 10.94
N GLN A 83 -33.47 -11.09 10.05
CA GLN A 83 -34.53 -11.82 9.36
C GLN A 83 -33.98 -12.76 8.26
N PHE A 84 -32.88 -12.37 7.60
CA PHE A 84 -32.25 -13.15 6.53
C PHE A 84 -31.28 -14.22 7.09
N CYS A 85 -30.59 -13.95 8.20
CA CYS A 85 -29.81 -14.96 8.92
C CYS A 85 -30.70 -16.09 9.44
N LEU A 86 -31.90 -15.78 9.98
CA LEU A 86 -32.87 -16.78 10.41
C LEU A 86 -33.28 -17.73 9.27
N PHE A 87 -33.43 -17.23 8.03
CA PHE A 87 -33.80 -18.07 6.89
C PHE A 87 -32.68 -19.02 6.44
N LEU A 88 -31.41 -18.61 6.54
CA LEU A 88 -30.25 -19.47 6.23
C LEU A 88 -29.94 -20.49 7.34
N VAL A 89 -30.16 -20.13 8.60
CA VAL A 89 -30.00 -21.04 9.75
C VAL A 89 -30.96 -22.25 9.66
N VAL A 90 -32.12 -22.08 9.03
CA VAL A 90 -33.15 -23.13 8.93
C VAL A 90 -32.81 -24.25 7.95
N MET A 91 -31.81 -24.12 7.06
CA MET A 91 -31.62 -25.12 5.98
C MET A 91 -30.27 -25.84 5.94
N ASN A 92 -29.24 -25.44 6.70
CA ASN A 92 -28.05 -26.28 6.96
C ASN A 92 -27.17 -25.65 8.05
N VAL A 93 -27.11 -26.28 9.23
CA VAL A 93 -26.10 -25.94 10.26
C VAL A 93 -24.74 -26.36 9.72
N ILE A 94 -23.82 -25.40 9.54
CA ILE A 94 -22.42 -25.74 9.21
C ILE A 94 -21.78 -26.27 10.47
N THR A 95 -21.46 -27.56 10.51
CA THR A 95 -20.73 -28.13 11.63
C THR A 95 -19.27 -27.65 11.59
N ILE A 96 -18.58 -27.72 12.74
CA ILE A 96 -17.13 -27.43 12.81
C ILE A 96 -16.35 -28.33 11.85
N GLU A 97 -16.81 -29.56 11.64
CA GLU A 97 -16.19 -30.52 10.72
C GLU A 97 -16.38 -30.12 9.26
N ASP A 98 -17.57 -29.67 8.87
CA ASP A 98 -17.83 -29.13 7.53
C ASP A 98 -17.00 -27.88 7.26
N TYR A 99 -16.92 -26.98 8.24
CA TYR A 99 -16.07 -25.80 8.15
C TYR A 99 -14.62 -26.20 7.84
N LYS A 100 -14.04 -27.15 8.61
CA LYS A 100 -12.65 -27.58 8.44
C LYS A 100 -12.40 -28.37 7.14
N SER A 101 -13.34 -29.21 6.73
CA SER A 101 -13.17 -30.14 5.61
C SER A 101 -13.57 -29.55 4.26
N THR A 102 -14.51 -28.60 4.23
CA THR A 102 -15.18 -28.17 3.00
C THR A 102 -15.05 -26.67 2.74
N TYR A 103 -15.18 -25.83 3.77
CA TYR A 103 -15.19 -24.37 3.59
C TYR A 103 -13.80 -23.76 3.73
N TRP A 104 -13.10 -24.03 4.84
CA TRP A 104 -11.76 -23.51 5.10
C TRP A 104 -10.75 -23.85 4.00
N PRO A 105 -10.69 -25.08 3.44
CA PRO A 105 -9.73 -25.39 2.38
C PRO A 105 -9.89 -24.53 1.12
N LYS A 106 -11.13 -24.09 0.82
CA LYS A 106 -11.40 -23.17 -0.30
C LYS A 106 -10.86 -21.77 0.00
N LEU A 107 -11.08 -21.29 1.22
CA LEU A 107 -10.55 -20.01 1.67
C LEU A 107 -9.01 -20.05 1.73
N ASP A 108 -8.44 -21.10 2.30
CA ASP A 108 -7.00 -21.31 2.45
C ASP A 108 -6.29 -21.30 1.09
N SER A 109 -6.82 -22.02 0.11
CA SER A 109 -6.29 -22.04 -1.26
C SER A 109 -6.39 -20.68 -1.94
N ALA A 110 -7.52 -19.97 -1.78
CA ALA A 110 -7.68 -18.63 -2.33
C ALA A 110 -6.72 -17.63 -1.70
N ILE A 111 -6.54 -17.66 -0.37
CA ILE A 111 -5.58 -16.81 0.34
C ILE A 111 -4.16 -17.10 -0.14
N ASP A 112 -3.78 -18.37 -0.28
CA ASP A 112 -2.43 -18.74 -0.74
C ASP A 112 -2.14 -18.21 -2.15
N GLN A 113 -3.12 -18.32 -3.06
CA GLN A 113 -3.02 -17.76 -4.41
C GLN A 113 -2.93 -16.23 -4.40
N LEU A 114 -3.71 -15.54 -3.56
CA LEU A 114 -3.64 -14.08 -3.44
C LEU A 114 -2.29 -13.61 -2.89
N LEU A 115 -1.72 -14.34 -1.92
CA LEU A 115 -0.43 -14.01 -1.33
C LEU A 115 0.75 -14.31 -2.27
N THR A 116 0.61 -15.27 -3.20
CA THR A 116 1.68 -15.71 -4.10
C THR A 116 1.62 -15.08 -5.49
N GLN A 117 0.61 -14.24 -5.76
CA GLN A 117 0.39 -13.63 -7.07
C GLN A 117 1.47 -12.61 -7.45
N SER A 118 1.93 -12.65 -8.70
CA SER A 118 2.74 -11.58 -9.32
C SER A 118 1.85 -10.52 -10.00
N PRO A 119 2.27 -9.23 -10.02
CA PRO A 119 1.54 -8.20 -10.75
C PRO A 119 1.39 -8.55 -12.24
N GLY A 120 0.14 -8.69 -12.71
CA GLY A 120 -0.18 -9.03 -14.11
C GLY A 120 -0.60 -10.49 -14.36
N ASP A 121 -0.43 -11.38 -13.38
CA ASP A 121 -0.89 -12.76 -13.51
C ASP A 121 -2.40 -12.89 -13.32
N TYR A 122 -3.04 -13.68 -14.18
CA TYR A 122 -4.44 -14.05 -14.03
C TYR A 122 -4.61 -14.98 -12.83
N ILE A 123 -5.47 -14.60 -11.88
CA ILE A 123 -5.80 -15.44 -10.74
C ILE A 123 -7.08 -16.22 -11.03
N PRO A 124 -7.04 -17.57 -11.01
CA PRO A 124 -8.22 -18.40 -11.19
C PRO A 124 -9.07 -18.48 -9.90
N ILE A 125 -9.39 -17.35 -9.27
CA ILE A 125 -10.28 -17.28 -8.10
C ILE A 125 -11.61 -16.65 -8.49
N SER A 126 -12.70 -17.31 -8.13
CA SER A 126 -14.03 -16.68 -8.13
C SER A 126 -14.23 -15.89 -6.84
N TYR A 127 -14.05 -14.57 -6.92
CA TYR A 127 -14.28 -13.66 -5.78
C TYR A 127 -15.68 -13.82 -5.17
N GLU A 128 -16.70 -14.03 -6.01
CA GLU A 128 -18.08 -14.27 -5.59
C GLU A 128 -18.22 -15.52 -4.72
N GLN A 129 -17.57 -16.63 -5.12
CA GLN A 129 -17.62 -17.88 -4.37
C GLN A 129 -16.89 -17.76 -3.02
N ILE A 130 -15.74 -17.10 -3.00
CA ILE A 130 -14.96 -16.91 -1.76
C ILE A 130 -15.72 -15.99 -0.81
N TYR A 131 -16.24 -14.86 -1.30
CA TYR A 131 -17.07 -13.96 -0.49
C TYR A 131 -18.32 -14.66 0.06
N SER A 132 -19.02 -15.42 -0.78
CA SER A 132 -20.20 -16.22 -0.36
C SER A 132 -19.84 -17.27 0.70
N CYS A 133 -18.65 -17.88 0.59
CA CYS A 133 -18.12 -18.83 1.55
C CYS A 133 -17.88 -18.17 2.92
N VAL A 134 -17.24 -17.00 2.93
CA VAL A 134 -17.01 -16.21 4.15
C VAL A 134 -18.33 -15.83 4.80
N TYR A 135 -19.27 -15.27 4.03
CA TYR A 135 -20.58 -14.86 4.52
C TYR A 135 -21.32 -16.03 5.22
N LYS A 136 -21.41 -17.18 4.55
CA LYS A 136 -22.05 -18.38 5.11
C LYS A 136 -21.42 -18.83 6.43
N CYS A 137 -20.09 -18.84 6.50
CA CYS A 137 -19.38 -19.27 7.71
C CYS A 137 -19.58 -18.28 8.87
N VAL A 138 -19.59 -16.97 8.60
CA VAL A 138 -19.84 -15.93 9.62
C VAL A 138 -21.27 -16.03 10.16
N CYS A 139 -22.27 -16.18 9.28
CA CYS A 139 -23.68 -16.34 9.70
C CYS A 139 -23.90 -17.60 10.57
N GLN A 140 -23.04 -18.61 10.42
CA GLN A 140 -23.07 -19.85 11.18
C GLN A 140 -22.16 -19.81 12.43
N GLN A 141 -21.78 -18.62 12.89
CA GLN A 141 -21.00 -18.37 14.11
C GLN A 141 -19.55 -18.91 14.10
N HIS A 142 -18.95 -19.13 12.92
CA HIS A 142 -17.55 -19.56 12.80
C HIS A 142 -16.54 -18.40 12.67
N SER A 143 -16.94 -17.15 12.97
CA SER A 143 -16.12 -15.96 12.74
C SER A 143 -14.81 -15.95 13.53
N GLU A 144 -14.86 -16.36 14.80
CA GLU A 144 -13.67 -16.41 15.67
C GLU A 144 -12.65 -17.44 15.15
N GLN A 145 -13.14 -18.63 14.80
CA GLN A 145 -12.30 -19.69 14.25
C GLN A 145 -11.71 -19.26 12.90
N MET A 146 -12.52 -18.68 12.02
CA MET A 146 -12.07 -18.17 10.73
C MET A 146 -11.00 -17.08 10.86
N TYR A 147 -11.18 -16.14 11.79
CA TYR A 147 -10.17 -15.13 12.07
C TYR A 147 -8.86 -15.77 12.55
N SER A 148 -8.92 -16.69 13.52
CA SER A 148 -7.74 -17.41 14.01
C SER A 148 -7.02 -18.18 12.89
N ASP A 149 -7.76 -18.86 12.04
CA ASP A 149 -7.21 -19.63 10.92
C ASP A 149 -6.58 -18.71 9.86
N LEU A 150 -7.20 -17.57 9.56
CA LEU A 150 -6.68 -16.54 8.65
C LEU A 150 -5.35 -15.96 9.16
N ILE A 151 -5.33 -15.52 10.42
CA ILE A 151 -4.12 -14.97 11.05
C ILE A 151 -3.01 -16.02 11.04
N LYS A 152 -3.31 -17.28 11.39
CA LYS A 152 -2.33 -18.37 11.38
C LYS A 152 -1.79 -18.65 9.98
N LYS A 153 -2.66 -18.72 8.95
CA LYS A 153 -2.25 -18.96 7.56
C LYS A 153 -1.31 -17.87 7.05
N ILE A 154 -1.68 -16.61 7.27
CA ILE A 154 -0.87 -15.45 6.85
C ILE A 154 0.45 -15.42 7.62
N THR A 155 0.43 -15.66 8.94
CA THR A 155 1.64 -15.73 9.77
C THR A 155 2.62 -16.78 9.23
N ASN A 156 2.14 -18.00 8.95
CA ASN A 156 2.97 -19.08 8.39
C ASN A 156 3.56 -18.72 7.01
N HIS A 157 2.82 -17.97 6.19
CA HIS A 157 3.34 -17.47 4.92
C HIS A 157 4.46 -16.44 5.15
N LEU A 158 4.23 -15.45 6.01
CA LEU A 158 5.19 -14.39 6.31
C LEU A 158 6.48 -14.93 6.96
N GLU A 159 6.40 -15.95 7.80
CA GLU A 159 7.59 -16.61 8.35
C GLU A 159 8.43 -17.31 7.28
N ARG A 160 7.80 -17.88 6.24
CA ARG A 160 8.53 -18.43 5.08
C ARG A 160 9.20 -17.32 4.30
N VAL A 161 8.47 -16.25 3.99
CA VAL A 161 9.01 -15.07 3.29
C VAL A 161 10.21 -14.48 4.05
N SER A 162 10.11 -14.34 5.38
CA SER A 162 11.23 -13.87 6.20
C SER A 162 12.46 -14.79 6.11
N LYS A 163 12.27 -16.11 6.14
CA LYS A 163 13.39 -17.07 5.98
C LYS A 163 14.03 -16.98 4.59
N GLU A 164 13.23 -16.86 3.54
CA GLU A 164 13.72 -16.71 2.16
C GLU A 164 14.50 -15.40 1.98
N LEU A 165 14.01 -14.31 2.58
CA LEU A 165 14.74 -13.03 2.62
C LEU A 165 16.06 -13.14 3.39
N GLN A 166 16.11 -13.86 4.51
CA GLN A 166 17.35 -14.06 5.27
C GLN A 166 18.39 -14.87 4.48
N ALA A 167 17.95 -15.79 3.63
CA ALA A 167 18.82 -16.58 2.76
C ALA A 167 19.26 -15.82 1.49
N SER A 168 18.73 -14.62 1.25
CA SER A 168 19.02 -13.85 0.05
C SER A 168 20.41 -13.18 0.12
N PRO A 169 21.12 -13.08 -1.02
CA PRO A 169 22.42 -12.41 -1.05
C PRO A 169 22.27 -10.90 -0.79
N PRO A 170 23.28 -10.23 -0.18
CA PRO A 170 23.22 -8.80 0.15
C PRO A 170 22.88 -7.90 -1.04
N ASP A 171 23.44 -8.21 -2.21
CA ASP A 171 23.31 -7.39 -3.43
C ASP A 171 21.86 -7.32 -3.96
N LEU A 172 21.06 -8.37 -3.74
CA LEU A 172 19.66 -8.44 -4.18
C LEU A 172 18.69 -8.23 -3.01
N TYR A 173 19.20 -8.05 -1.80
CA TYR A 173 18.39 -8.08 -0.59
C TYR A 173 17.31 -6.99 -0.59
N ILE A 174 17.69 -5.77 -1.00
CA ILE A 174 16.80 -4.62 -1.05
C ILE A 174 15.67 -4.84 -2.06
N GLU A 175 16.00 -5.34 -3.25
CA GLU A 175 15.02 -5.63 -4.29
C GLU A 175 14.06 -6.76 -3.87
N ARG A 176 14.59 -7.84 -3.28
CA ARG A 176 13.77 -8.95 -2.76
C ARG A 176 12.83 -8.49 -1.65
N PHE A 177 13.30 -7.64 -0.74
CA PHE A 177 12.45 -7.05 0.28
C PHE A 177 11.34 -6.19 -0.32
N ASN A 178 11.67 -5.35 -1.31
CA ASN A 178 10.69 -4.52 -2.02
C ASN A 178 9.61 -5.36 -2.71
N ILE A 179 10.00 -6.44 -3.39
CA ILE A 179 9.06 -7.38 -4.03
C ILE A 179 8.14 -8.00 -2.98
N ALA A 180 8.69 -8.55 -1.90
CA ALA A 180 7.91 -9.17 -0.83
C ALA A 180 6.92 -8.18 -0.19
N LEU A 181 7.37 -6.95 0.08
CA LEU A 181 6.54 -5.88 0.62
C LEU A 181 5.41 -5.49 -0.34
N GLY A 182 5.75 -5.22 -1.61
CA GLY A 182 4.77 -4.84 -2.64
C GLY A 182 3.74 -5.94 -2.90
N GLN A 183 4.20 -7.18 -2.99
CA GLN A 183 3.34 -8.36 -3.16
C GLN A 183 2.36 -8.53 -2.00
N TYR A 184 2.85 -8.44 -0.76
CA TYR A 184 1.98 -8.55 0.40
C TYR A 184 0.95 -7.41 0.48
N MET A 185 1.39 -6.16 0.31
CA MET A 185 0.50 -5.00 0.34
C MET A 185 -0.55 -5.03 -0.78
N GLY A 186 -0.15 -5.52 -1.97
CA GLY A 186 -1.06 -5.80 -3.08
C GLY A 186 -2.09 -6.87 -2.73
N ALA A 187 -1.66 -7.99 -2.16
CA ALA A 187 -2.55 -9.07 -1.73
C ALA A 187 -3.60 -8.59 -0.71
N LEU A 188 -3.22 -7.69 0.22
CA LEU A 188 -4.15 -7.12 1.19
C LEU A 188 -5.31 -6.34 0.54
N GLN A 189 -5.11 -5.75 -0.65
CA GLN A 189 -6.19 -5.07 -1.39
C GLN A 189 -7.31 -6.02 -1.79
N SER A 190 -7.00 -7.30 -1.99
CA SER A 190 -7.97 -8.33 -2.35
C SER A 190 -8.48 -9.11 -1.13
N ILE A 191 -7.61 -9.41 -0.17
CA ILE A 191 -7.97 -10.19 1.02
C ILE A 191 -8.94 -9.41 1.91
N VAL A 192 -8.68 -8.13 2.21
CA VAL A 192 -9.51 -7.37 3.17
C VAL A 192 -10.97 -7.28 2.71
N PRO A 193 -11.28 -6.92 1.44
CA PRO A 193 -12.67 -6.91 0.96
C PRO A 193 -13.36 -8.28 0.99
N LEU A 194 -12.63 -9.38 0.71
CA LEU A 194 -13.20 -10.73 0.78
C LEU A 194 -13.68 -11.09 2.19
N PHE A 195 -12.98 -10.59 3.21
CA PHE A 195 -13.30 -10.83 4.62
C PHE A 195 -14.04 -9.66 5.28
N ILE A 196 -14.57 -8.70 4.53
CA ILE A 196 -15.21 -7.49 5.07
C ILE A 196 -16.38 -7.81 6.02
N TYR A 197 -17.14 -8.87 5.73
CA TYR A 197 -18.25 -9.29 6.60
C TYR A 197 -17.74 -9.82 7.94
N MET A 198 -16.66 -10.60 7.96
CA MET A 198 -16.01 -11.01 9.22
C MET A 198 -15.44 -9.79 9.97
N ASN A 199 -14.85 -8.83 9.25
CA ASN A 199 -14.33 -7.59 9.85
C ASN A 199 -15.45 -6.83 10.58
N LYS A 200 -16.56 -6.56 9.88
CA LYS A 200 -17.71 -5.83 10.43
C LYS A 200 -18.39 -6.56 11.59
N PHE A 201 -18.63 -7.86 11.48
CA PHE A 201 -19.46 -8.59 12.45
C PHE A 201 -18.70 -9.16 13.65
N TYR A 202 -17.38 -9.33 13.55
CA TYR A 202 -16.58 -9.91 14.62
C TYR A 202 -15.45 -8.99 15.07
N ILE A 203 -14.60 -8.52 14.14
CA ILE A 203 -13.36 -7.81 14.51
C ILE A 203 -13.68 -6.40 15.02
N GLU A 204 -14.47 -5.62 14.29
CA GLU A 204 -14.86 -4.27 14.71
C GLU A 204 -15.77 -4.32 15.95
N THR A 205 -16.77 -5.20 15.95
CA THR A 205 -17.81 -5.22 17.01
C THR A 205 -17.35 -5.88 18.31
N LYS A 206 -16.62 -7.01 18.25
CA LYS A 206 -16.22 -7.77 19.44
C LYS A 206 -14.80 -7.49 19.88
N LEU A 207 -13.88 -7.24 18.93
CA LEU A 207 -12.47 -7.03 19.23
C LEU A 207 -12.06 -5.55 19.22
N ASN A 208 -12.93 -4.66 18.70
CA ASN A 208 -12.68 -3.23 18.54
C ASN A 208 -11.34 -2.94 17.81
N ARG A 209 -11.12 -3.67 16.71
CA ARG A 209 -9.94 -3.59 15.85
C ARG A 209 -10.38 -3.56 14.38
N ASP A 210 -9.42 -3.35 13.49
CA ASP A 210 -9.61 -3.45 12.05
C ASP A 210 -8.74 -4.57 11.45
N LEU A 211 -9.31 -5.35 10.53
CA LEU A 211 -8.62 -6.45 9.87
C LEU A 211 -7.40 -5.98 9.10
N LYS A 212 -7.49 -4.87 8.36
CA LYS A 212 -6.35 -4.38 7.57
C LYS A 212 -5.18 -4.05 8.49
N ASP A 213 -5.46 -3.39 9.62
CA ASP A 213 -4.43 -3.04 10.61
C ASP A 213 -3.82 -4.30 11.24
N ASP A 214 -4.63 -5.29 11.61
CA ASP A 214 -4.14 -6.58 12.12
C ASP A 214 -3.22 -7.27 11.10
N LEU A 215 -3.56 -7.25 9.80
CA LEU A 215 -2.73 -7.87 8.75
C LEU A 215 -1.44 -7.08 8.46
N ILE A 216 -1.50 -5.74 8.43
CA ILE A 216 -0.30 -4.89 8.32
C ILE A 216 0.65 -5.15 9.49
N LYS A 217 0.09 -5.30 10.69
CA LYS A 217 0.84 -5.62 11.90
C LYS A 217 1.57 -6.97 11.78
N LEU A 218 0.95 -7.99 11.21
CA LEU A 218 1.61 -9.29 10.98
C LEU A 218 2.87 -9.16 10.12
N PHE A 219 2.81 -8.41 9.00
CA PHE A 219 4.01 -8.19 8.18
C PHE A 219 5.07 -7.41 8.95
N THR A 220 4.65 -6.43 9.74
CA THR A 220 5.55 -5.64 10.59
C THR A 220 6.34 -6.55 11.54
N GLU A 221 5.65 -7.39 12.30
CA GLU A 221 6.25 -8.23 13.35
C GLU A 221 7.02 -9.44 12.79
N HIS A 222 6.46 -10.13 11.79
CA HIS A 222 7.04 -11.38 11.30
C HIS A 222 8.10 -11.18 10.22
N VAL A 223 8.11 -10.04 9.53
CA VAL A 223 9.06 -9.72 8.45
C VAL A 223 9.81 -8.43 8.75
N ALA A 224 9.17 -7.27 8.75
CA ALA A 224 9.90 -6.01 8.71
C ALA A 224 10.81 -5.78 9.94
N GLU A 225 10.34 -6.05 11.16
CA GLU A 225 11.13 -5.93 12.39
C GLU A 225 12.40 -6.80 12.40
N LYS A 226 12.33 -8.00 11.84
CA LYS A 226 13.47 -8.92 11.81
C LYS A 226 14.52 -8.51 10.78
N HIS A 227 14.11 -7.74 9.77
CA HIS A 227 14.93 -7.38 8.63
C HIS A 227 15.41 -5.91 8.67
N ILE A 228 14.78 -5.04 9.46
CA ILE A 228 15.04 -3.59 9.46
C ILE A 228 16.49 -3.23 9.77
N TYR A 229 17.13 -3.90 10.73
CA TYR A 229 18.52 -3.60 11.13
C TYR A 229 19.56 -4.00 10.08
N ASN A 230 19.23 -4.97 9.21
CA ASN A 230 20.07 -5.31 8.06
C ASN A 230 19.74 -4.43 6.85
N LEU A 231 18.45 -4.12 6.65
CA LEU A 231 17.97 -3.34 5.52
C LEU A 231 18.41 -1.87 5.59
N MET A 232 18.31 -1.22 6.76
CA MET A 232 18.61 0.21 6.91
C MET A 232 20.03 0.59 6.51
N PRO A 233 21.10 -0.10 6.96
CA PRO A 233 22.46 0.19 6.50
C PRO A 233 22.62 0.05 4.98
N LEU A 234 22.04 -1.01 4.40
CA LEU A 234 22.10 -1.23 2.95
C LEU A 234 21.39 -0.12 2.18
N LEU A 235 20.27 0.40 2.68
CA LEU A 235 19.57 1.54 2.06
C LEU A 235 20.41 2.83 2.10
N LEU A 236 21.11 3.09 3.21
CA LEU A 236 21.99 4.25 3.36
C LEU A 236 23.23 4.16 2.47
N GLU A 237 23.80 2.96 2.34
CA GLU A 237 24.89 2.70 1.40
C GLU A 237 24.42 2.91 -0.04
N ALA A 238 23.29 2.30 -0.41
CA ALA A 238 22.71 2.39 -1.74
C ALA A 238 22.30 3.81 -2.14
N GLN A 239 21.96 4.70 -1.19
CA GLN A 239 21.70 6.10 -1.53
C GLN A 239 22.99 6.85 -1.93
N SER A 240 24.13 6.40 -1.40
CA SER A 240 25.43 7.05 -1.56
C SER A 240 26.16 6.57 -2.82
N THR A 241 25.70 5.49 -3.41
CA THR A 241 26.21 4.86 -4.63
C THR A 241 25.26 5.11 -5.81
N PRO A 242 25.68 5.89 -6.82
CA PRO A 242 24.86 6.13 -8.00
C PRO A 242 24.47 4.82 -8.71
N PHE A 243 23.21 4.73 -9.18
CA PHE A 243 22.68 3.64 -10.00
C PHE A 243 22.59 2.25 -9.35
N GLN A 244 22.94 2.08 -8.07
CA GLN A 244 22.80 0.77 -7.41
C GLN A 244 21.34 0.35 -7.26
N ILE A 245 20.43 1.31 -7.02
CA ILE A 245 18.99 1.07 -6.85
C ILE A 245 18.19 2.13 -7.58
N THR A 246 17.12 1.72 -8.24
CA THR A 246 16.21 2.66 -8.90
C THR A 246 15.51 3.57 -7.87
N PRO A 247 15.33 4.87 -8.16
CA PRO A 247 14.63 5.78 -7.26
C PRO A 247 13.22 5.30 -6.86
N SER A 248 12.55 4.59 -7.76
CA SER A 248 11.22 4.00 -7.52
C SER A 248 11.26 2.91 -6.45
N THR A 249 12.22 1.99 -6.49
CA THR A 249 12.41 0.95 -5.47
C THR A 249 12.70 1.57 -4.11
N MET A 250 13.60 2.56 -4.06
CA MET A 250 13.90 3.27 -2.81
C MET A 250 12.66 3.96 -2.24
N ALA A 251 11.90 4.68 -3.08
CA ALA A 251 10.68 5.35 -2.67
C ALA A 251 9.63 4.37 -2.14
N ASN A 252 9.43 3.23 -2.81
CA ASN A 252 8.47 2.20 -2.41
C ASN A 252 8.81 1.61 -1.04
N ILE A 253 10.08 1.27 -0.81
CA ILE A 253 10.54 0.75 0.48
C ILE A 253 10.35 1.80 1.56
N VAL A 254 10.83 3.04 1.37
CA VAL A 254 10.73 4.10 2.38
C VAL A 254 9.27 4.39 2.75
N LYS A 255 8.39 4.52 1.75
CA LYS A 255 6.95 4.71 1.97
C LYS A 255 6.29 3.51 2.65
N GLY A 256 6.68 2.29 2.27
CA GLY A 256 6.17 1.08 2.89
C GLY A 256 6.63 0.92 4.34
N LEU A 257 7.90 1.15 4.64
CA LEU A 257 8.44 1.17 5.99
C LEU A 257 7.71 2.21 6.86
N TYR A 258 7.46 3.40 6.32
CA TYR A 258 6.68 4.42 7.03
C TYR A 258 5.23 3.98 7.30
N THR A 259 4.60 3.30 6.34
CA THR A 259 3.24 2.75 6.49
C THR A 259 3.18 1.65 7.55
N LEU A 260 4.20 0.79 7.62
CA LEU A 260 4.31 -0.27 8.61
C LEU A 260 4.56 0.28 10.02
N ARG A 261 5.55 1.17 10.15
CA ARG A 261 5.87 1.83 11.41
C ARG A 261 6.55 3.19 11.19
N PRO A 262 5.84 4.31 11.47
CA PRO A 262 6.40 5.65 11.34
C PRO A 262 7.62 5.92 12.24
N GLU A 263 7.77 5.22 13.36
CA GLU A 263 8.88 5.41 14.31
C GLU A 263 10.26 5.11 13.70
N TRP A 264 10.33 4.27 12.66
CA TRP A 264 11.59 3.95 11.98
C TRP A 264 12.22 5.15 11.26
N VAL A 265 11.47 6.23 11.05
CA VAL A 265 12.02 7.52 10.61
C VAL A 265 13.20 7.94 11.47
N GLN A 266 13.17 7.69 12.79
CA GLN A 266 14.24 8.10 13.71
C GLN A 266 15.59 7.44 13.39
N MET A 267 15.59 6.29 12.70
CA MET A 267 16.83 5.60 12.31
C MET A 267 17.55 6.31 11.15
N ALA A 268 16.80 6.91 10.23
CA ALA A 268 17.36 7.58 9.05
C ALA A 268 16.52 8.79 8.59
N PRO A 269 16.38 9.87 9.38
CA PRO A 269 15.46 10.96 9.06
C PRO A 269 15.71 11.60 7.68
N ALA A 270 16.98 11.77 7.32
CA ALA A 270 17.40 12.35 6.04
C ALA A 270 17.09 11.45 4.82
N LEU A 271 16.96 10.14 5.00
CA LEU A 271 16.54 9.22 3.94
C LEU A 271 15.02 9.35 3.73
N PHE A 272 14.25 9.33 4.81
CA PHE A 272 12.79 9.40 4.76
C PHE A 272 12.28 10.74 4.22
N SER A 273 12.92 11.84 4.60
CA SER A 273 12.54 13.20 4.17
C SER A 273 12.66 13.43 2.66
N LYS A 274 13.45 12.63 1.94
CA LYS A 274 13.57 12.71 0.47
C LYS A 274 12.33 12.20 -0.25
N PHE A 275 11.58 11.28 0.37
CA PHE A 275 10.48 10.58 -0.29
C PHE A 275 9.11 10.85 0.34
N ILE A 276 9.08 11.43 1.53
CA ILE A 276 7.85 11.73 2.27
C ILE A 276 7.95 13.16 2.83
N PRO A 277 7.00 14.05 2.47
CA PRO A 277 7.00 15.43 2.95
C PRO A 277 6.67 15.53 4.44
N ASN A 278 7.06 16.64 5.08
CA ASN A 278 6.69 17.00 6.45
C ASN A 278 7.11 16.00 7.55
N ILE A 279 8.14 15.19 7.30
CA ILE A 279 8.70 14.27 8.31
C ILE A 279 9.65 15.00 9.27
N LEU A 280 10.43 15.94 8.75
CA LEU A 280 11.34 16.74 9.56
C LEU A 280 10.58 17.91 10.21
N PRO A 281 11.03 18.39 11.38
CA PRO A 281 10.48 19.60 11.97
C PRO A 281 10.48 20.76 10.97
N PRO A 282 9.43 21.61 10.96
CA PRO A 282 9.44 22.81 10.14
C PRO A 282 10.63 23.68 10.54
N ALA A 283 11.31 24.25 9.55
CA ALA A 283 12.42 25.16 9.77
C ALA A 283 11.96 26.34 10.64
N VAL A 284 12.69 26.60 11.72
CA VAL A 284 12.38 27.70 12.65
C VAL A 284 13.26 28.91 12.30
N GLU A 285 12.71 30.13 12.43
CA GLU A 285 13.42 31.37 12.11
C GLU A 285 14.75 31.51 12.89
N SER A 286 14.80 31.00 14.12
CA SER A 286 16.01 30.98 14.96
C SER A 286 17.16 30.16 14.37
N GLU A 287 16.87 29.19 13.51
CA GLU A 287 17.86 28.29 12.88
C GLU A 287 18.37 28.82 11.53
N LEU A 288 17.82 29.93 11.02
CA LEU A 288 18.20 30.48 9.71
C LEU A 288 19.68 30.80 9.59
N GLN A 289 20.31 31.29 10.67
CA GLN A 289 21.74 31.55 10.67
C GLN A 289 22.57 30.28 10.54
N GLU A 290 22.09 29.18 11.12
CA GLU A 290 22.75 27.88 11.04
C GLU A 290 22.60 27.28 9.63
N TYR A 291 21.41 27.36 9.03
CA TYR A 291 21.21 26.98 7.62
C TYR A 291 22.08 27.80 6.67
N ALA A 292 22.16 29.12 6.86
CA ALA A 292 23.03 29.99 6.05
C ALA A 292 24.52 29.61 6.19
N ALA A 293 24.97 29.25 7.39
CA ALA A 293 26.34 28.81 7.63
C ALA A 293 26.64 27.46 6.97
N GLN A 294 25.69 26.52 7.00
CA GLN A 294 25.79 25.23 6.31
C GLN A 294 25.90 25.42 4.80
N ASP A 295 25.07 26.29 4.22
CA ASP A 295 25.10 26.63 2.79
C ASP A 295 26.44 27.26 2.39
N GLN A 296 26.96 28.21 3.18
CA GLN A 296 28.29 28.81 2.93
C GLN A 296 29.43 27.80 3.04
N LYS A 297 29.28 26.78 3.88
CA LYS A 297 30.25 25.68 3.98
C LYS A 297 30.21 24.82 2.71
N LEU A 298 29.02 24.40 2.29
CA LEU A 298 28.82 23.62 1.08
C LEU A 298 29.34 24.36 -0.17
N GLN A 299 29.05 25.65 -0.30
CA GLN A 299 29.55 26.47 -1.41
C GLN A 299 31.09 26.51 -1.44
N ARG A 300 31.75 26.63 -0.28
CA ARG A 300 33.21 26.58 -0.20
C ARG A 300 33.78 25.22 -0.59
N GLU A 301 33.15 24.13 -0.16
CA GLU A 301 33.56 22.77 -0.53
C GLU A 301 33.43 22.52 -2.03
N LEU A 302 32.33 22.97 -2.64
CA LEU A 302 32.11 22.90 -4.09
C LEU A 302 33.16 23.70 -4.87
N MET A 303 33.49 24.91 -4.42
CA MET A 303 34.56 25.72 -5.02
C MET A 303 35.93 25.03 -4.94
N GLN A 304 36.24 24.37 -3.81
CA GLN A 304 37.48 23.61 -3.65
C GLN A 304 37.54 22.38 -4.55
N ASN A 305 36.40 21.76 -4.82
CA ASN A 305 36.26 20.60 -5.72
C ASN A 305 36.17 20.99 -7.21
N GLY A 306 36.47 22.25 -7.56
CA GLY A 306 36.53 22.71 -8.95
C GLY A 306 35.17 23.10 -9.56
N PHE A 307 34.09 23.10 -8.78
CA PHE A 307 32.77 23.57 -9.21
C PHE A 307 32.61 25.08 -9.00
N ALA A 308 33.57 25.87 -9.49
CA ALA A 308 33.46 27.32 -9.52
C ALA A 308 32.45 27.75 -10.60
N ARG A 309 31.60 28.74 -10.28
CA ARG A 309 30.63 29.33 -11.20
C ARG A 309 31.28 30.02 -12.39
#